data_AF-A0A6F7W403-F1
#
_entry.id   AF-A0A6F7W403-F1
#
_cell.length_a   1.000
_cell.length_b   1.000
_cell.length_c   1.000
_cell.angle_alpha   90.00
_cell.angle_beta   90.00
_cell.angle_gamma   90.00
#
_symmetry.space_group_name_H-M   'P 1'
#
loop_
_entity.id
_entity.type
_entity.pdbx_description
1 polymer ?
#
loop_
_entity_poly.entity_id
_entity_poly.type
_entity_poly.pdbx_seq_one_letter_code
_entity_poly.pdbx_strand_id
1 'polypeptide(L)' 'MCSSDPVVAACAARRPERIVTHAATRDEAEAIGQALEDGGYAVECVLLQSVELDTRGWTERERAVAFMVCGHRPHQ' A
#
# COMPACT_ATOMS: atom_id res chain seq x y z
N MET A 1 -15.30 -2.04 -6.17
CA MET A 1 -14.41 -1.24 -5.28
C MET A 1 -13.87 -0.08 -6.09
N CYS A 2 -13.84 1.13 -5.53
CA CYS A 2 -13.26 2.30 -6.20
C CYS A 2 -11.74 2.14 -6.25
N SER A 3 -11.13 2.31 -7.42
CA SER A 3 -9.66 2.35 -7.54
C SER A 3 -9.10 3.44 -6.61
N SER A 4 -8.07 3.10 -5.83
CA SER A 4 -7.40 4.02 -4.89
C SER A 4 -6.41 4.97 -5.58
N ASP A 5 -6.04 4.70 -6.83
CA ASP A 5 -5.12 5.50 -7.64
C ASP A 5 -5.48 7.00 -7.68
N PRO A 6 -6.72 7.44 -7.98
CA PRO A 6 -7.05 8.87 -8.05
C PRO A 6 -6.82 9.61 -6.72
N VAL A 7 -6.98 8.91 -5.58
CA VAL A 7 -6.70 9.47 -4.26
C VAL A 7 -5.19 9.60 -4.05
N VAL A 8 -4.42 8.59 -4.44
CA VAL A 8 -2.97 8.60 -4.36
C VAL A 8 -2.38 9.71 -5.23
N ALA A 9 -2.84 9.87 -6.46
CA ALA A 9 -2.44 10.96 -7.35
C ALA A 9 -2.76 12.34 -6.74
N ALA A 10 -3.96 12.51 -6.17
CA ALA A 10 -4.34 13.75 -5.48
C ALA A 10 -3.48 14.02 -4.23
N CYS A 11 -3.10 12.98 -3.49
CA CYS A 11 -2.16 13.10 -2.37
C CYS A 11 -0.75 13.48 -2.87
N ALA A 12 -0.26 12.83 -3.93
CA ALA A 12 1.04 13.10 -4.53
C ALA A 12 1.18 14.56 -4.99
N ALA A 13 0.11 15.12 -5.56
CA ALA A 13 0.04 16.54 -5.97
C ALA A 13 0.23 17.53 -4.81
N ARG A 14 -0.08 17.13 -3.56
CA ARG A 14 0.16 17.94 -2.34
C ARG A 14 1.58 17.79 -1.81
N ARG A 15 2.39 16.92 -2.42
CA ARG A 15 3.82 16.75 -2.17
C ARG A 15 4.20 16.41 -0.71
N PRO A 16 3.46 15.56 0.04
CA PRO A 16 3.90 15.08 1.35
C PRO A 16 5.23 14.33 1.28
N GLU A 17 5.94 14.20 2.40
CA GLU A 17 7.20 13.44 2.43
C GLU A 17 6.99 11.94 2.18
N ARG A 18 5.87 11.39 2.65
CA ARG A 18 5.52 9.97 2.52
C ARG A 18 4.02 9.78 2.28
N ILE A 19 3.68 8.76 1.50
CA ILE A 19 2.32 8.29 1.27
C ILE A 19 2.31 6.79 1.52
N VAL A 20 1.45 6.32 2.42
CA VAL A 20 1.29 4.88 2.69
C VAL A 20 -0.16 4.51 2.41
N THR A 21 -0.37 3.43 1.66
CA THR A 21 -1.69 2.90 1.35
C THR A 21 -1.64 1.37 1.22
N HIS A 22 -2.80 0.76 0.99
CA HIS A 22 -2.93 -0.66 0.73
C HIS A 22 -3.69 -0.94 -0.56
N ALA A 23 -3.50 -2.16 -1.09
CA ALA A 23 -4.22 -2.72 -2.21
C ALA A 23 -4.63 -4.16 -1.90
N ALA A 24 -5.82 -4.57 -2.37
CA ALA A 24 -6.32 -5.93 -2.17
C ALA A 24 -5.78 -6.89 -3.24
N THR A 25 -5.34 -6.36 -4.38
CA THR A 25 -4.80 -7.15 -5.50
C THR A 25 -3.44 -6.63 -5.94
N ARG A 26 -2.70 -7.47 -6.67
CA ARG A 26 -1.43 -7.08 -7.27
C ARG A 26 -1.63 -5.95 -8.28
N ASP A 27 -2.64 -6.05 -9.14
CA ASP A 27 -2.90 -5.07 -10.18
C ASP A 27 -3.25 -3.68 -9.59
N GLU A 28 -4.00 -3.66 -8.47
CA GLU A 28 -4.23 -2.43 -7.70
C GLU A 28 -2.91 -1.87 -7.12
N ALA A 29 -2.04 -2.74 -6.60
CA ALA A 29 -0.75 -2.33 -6.06
C ALA A 29 0.17 -1.76 -7.14
N GLU A 30 0.18 -2.35 -8.34
CA GLU A 30 0.92 -1.89 -9.51
C GLU A 30 0.41 -0.52 -9.98
N ALA A 31 -0.91 -0.32 -10.06
CA ALA A 31 -1.50 0.97 -10.40
C ALA A 31 -1.14 2.07 -9.39
N ILE A 32 -1.25 1.78 -8.09
CA ILE A 32 -0.82 2.70 -7.02
C ILE A 32 0.67 3.02 -7.13
N GLY A 33 1.51 2.00 -7.39
CA GLY A 33 2.95 2.17 -7.57
C GLY A 33 3.27 3.12 -8.71
N GLN A 34 2.63 2.93 -9.86
CA GLN A 34 2.78 3.82 -11.02
C GLN A 34 2.36 5.26 -10.69
N ALA A 35 1.22 5.45 -10.03
CA ALA A 35 0.76 6.79 -9.63
C ALA A 35 1.73 7.51 -8.68
N LEU A 36 2.43 6.77 -7.81
CA LEU A 36 3.46 7.32 -6.92
C LEU A 36 4.74 7.66 -7.69
N GLU A 37 5.19 6.78 -8.58
CA GLU A 37 6.37 7.01 -9.43
C GLU A 37 6.17 8.23 -10.35
N ASP A 38 4.99 8.34 -10.98
CA ASP A 38 4.59 9.51 -11.78
C ASP A 38 4.58 10.80 -10.93
N GLY A 39 4.26 10.68 -9.64
CA GLY A 39 4.33 11.77 -8.65
C GLY A 39 5.74 12.13 -8.18
N GLY A 40 6.76 11.38 -8.61
CA GLY A 40 8.17 11.55 -8.26
C GLY A 40 8.56 10.97 -6.90
N TYR A 41 7.86 9.92 -6.44
CA TYR A 41 8.21 9.17 -5.23
C TYR A 41 9.03 7.94 -5.60
N ALA A 42 9.97 7.56 -4.72
CA ALA A 42 10.51 6.22 -4.71
C ALA A 42 9.50 5.30 -4.00
N VAL A 43 9.28 4.10 -4.55
CA VAL A 43 8.21 3.19 -4.10
C VAL A 43 8.78 1.93 -3.47
N GLU A 44 8.19 1.56 -2.34
CA GLU A 44 8.36 0.25 -1.69
C GLU A 44 7.01 -0.46 -1.66
N CYS A 45 7.01 -1.76 -1.95
CA CYS A 45 5.81 -2.59 -1.89
C CYS A 45 6.11 -3.90 -1.15
N VAL A 46 5.27 -4.23 -0.18
CA VAL A 46 5.37 -5.48 0.59
C VAL A 46 4.04 -6.21 0.62
N LEU A 47 4.09 -7.54 0.58
CA LEU A 47 2.93 -8.38 0.81
C LEU A 47 2.76 -8.59 2.31
N LEU A 48 1.70 -8.04 2.89
CA LEU A 48 1.34 -8.20 4.29
C LEU A 48 0.27 -9.27 4.44
N GLN A 49 0.56 -10.27 5.26
CA GLN A 49 -0.38 -11.29 5.65
C GLN A 49 -0.77 -11.08 7.11
N SER A 50 -2.06 -10.85 7.35
CA SER A 50 -2.64 -10.78 8.68
C SER A 50 -3.43 -12.04 8.97
N VAL A 51 -3.32 -12.52 10.20
CA VAL A 51 -4.12 -13.61 10.75
C VAL A 51 -4.57 -13.21 12.15
N GLU A 52 -5.76 -13.62 12.54
CA GLU A 52 -6.13 -13.65 13.94
C GLU A 52 -5.48 -14.88 14.58
N LEU A 53 -4.66 -14.69 15.62
CA LEU A 53 -3.98 -15.78 16.34
C LEU A 53 -4.55 -15.94 17.75
N ASP A 54 -5.23 -17.05 18.01
CA ASP A 54 -5.56 -17.48 19.38
C ASP A 54 -4.32 -18.14 20.00
N THR A 55 -3.67 -17.44 20.94
CA THR A 55 -2.45 -17.89 21.61
C THR A 55 -2.67 -18.94 22.71
N ARG A 56 -3.92 -19.19 23.11
CA ARG A 56 -4.23 -20.27 24.07
C ARG A 56 -4.19 -21.64 23.41
N GLY A 57 -4.69 -21.71 22.17
CA GLY A 57 -4.69 -22.94 21.36
C GLY A 57 -3.65 -22.97 20.24
N TRP A 58 -2.94 -21.86 20.01
CA TRP A 58 -2.09 -21.66 18.82
C TRP A 58 -2.84 -21.90 17.49
N THR A 59 -4.09 -21.41 17.41
CA THR A 59 -4.93 -21.57 16.21
C THR A 59 -5.08 -20.26 15.46
N GLU A 60 -4.91 -20.30 14.13
CA GLU A 60 -5.10 -19.16 13.24
C GLU A 60 -6.53 -19.10 12.67
N ARG A 61 -7.07 -17.88 12.54
CA ARG A 61 -8.37 -17.58 11.92
C ARG A 61 -8.27 -16.32 11.05
N GLU A 62 -9.29 -16.10 10.22
CA GLU A 62 -9.50 -14.87 9.44
C GLU A 62 -8.23 -14.35 8.72
N ARG A 63 -7.72 -15.15 7.77
CA ARG A 63 -6.53 -14.78 6.98
C ARG A 63 -6.90 -13.69 5.97
N ALA A 64 -6.19 -12.57 6.06
CA ALA A 64 -6.23 -11.50 5.07
C ALA A 64 -4.83 -11.28 4.47
N VAL A 65 -4.80 -11.02 3.18
CA VAL A 65 -3.58 -10.65 2.45
C VAL A 65 -3.83 -9.31 1.78
N ALA A 66 -2.89 -8.39 1.94
CA ALA A 66 -2.92 -7.08 1.30
C ALA A 66 -1.51 -6.69 0.86
N PHE A 67 -1.42 -5.88 -0.18
CA PHE A 67 -0.19 -5.21 -0.54
C PHE A 67 -0.14 -3.89 0.21
N MET A 68 0.95 -3.62 0.95
CA MET A 68 1.22 -2.30 1.48
C MET A 68 2.17 -1.60 0.51
N VAL A 69 1.79 -0.41 0.04
CA VAL A 69 2.59 0.40 -0.87
C VAL A 69 2.95 1.71 -0.17
N CYS A 70 4.24 2.03 -0.17
CA CYS A 70 4.79 3.24 0.42
C CYS A 70 5.54 4.03 -0.65
N GLY A 71 5.14 5.27 -0.87
CA GLY A 71 5.93 6.24 -1.62
C GLY A 71 6.68 7.14 -0.65
N HIS A 72 7.98 7.34 -0.84
CA HIS A 72 8.77 8.34 -0.12
C HIS A 72 9.41 9.32 -1.11
N ARG A 73 9.42 10.61 -0.78
CA ARG A 73 10.12 11.60 -1.60
C ARG A 73 11.63 11.40 -1.39
N PRO A 74 12.41 11.22 -2.48
CA PRO A 74 13.86 11.23 -2.35
C PRO A 74 14.29 12.56 -1.71
N HIS A 75 15.09 12.50 -0.65
CA HIS A 75 15.75 13.69 -0.13
C HIS A 75 16.65 14.24 -1.25
N GLN A 76 16.40 15.48 -1.68
CA GLN A 76 17.31 16.22 -2.55
C GLN A 76 18.50 16.72 -1.74
#